data_AF-A0A3B0ZYI8-F1
#
_entry.id   AF-A0A3B0ZYI8-F1
#
_cell.length_a   1.000
_cell.length_b   1.000
_cell.length_c   1.000
_cell.angle_alpha   90.00
_cell.angle_beta   90.00
_cell.angle_gamma   90.00
#
_symmetry.space_group_name_H-M   'P 1'
#
loop_
_entity.id
_entity.type
_entity.pdbx_description
1 polymer ?
#
loop_
_entity_poly.entity_id
_entity_poly.type
_entity_poly.pdbx_seq_one_letter_code
_entity_poly.pdbx_strand_id
1 'polypeptide(L)'
;MIGQRIKLAREKNGINKAELARRVAVSRASVSLWEDGGNITIDNIRKVAQALRVTPQWLQYGISDTDKIDVNDLAQCITTVLSTADEIEKDLSQTETANVAVKLYEERSRGVERDHDSLAELLKQPRILGEESEHELYDQ
;
A
#
# COMPACT_ATOMS: atom_id res chain seq x y z
N MET A 1 -20.60 -3.29 9.54
CA MET A 1 -21.35 -4.21 8.63
C MET A 1 -20.93 -3.98 7.17
N ILE A 2 -21.22 -4.91 6.25
CA ILE A 2 -20.83 -4.77 4.83
C ILE A 2 -21.37 -3.49 4.19
N GLY A 3 -22.64 -3.12 4.44
CA GLY A 3 -23.24 -1.89 3.91
C GLY A 3 -22.47 -0.62 4.27
N GLN A 4 -22.01 -0.51 5.53
CA GLN A 4 -21.18 0.60 5.98
C GLN A 4 -19.83 0.63 5.25
N ARG A 5 -19.22 -0.52 4.97
CA ARG A 5 -17.94 -0.62 4.24
C ARG A 5 -18.10 -0.27 2.76
N ILE A 6 -19.22 -0.66 2.13
CA ILE A 6 -19.57 -0.22 0.77
C ILE A 6 -19.70 1.30 0.74
N LYS A 7 -20.49 1.88 1.66
CA LYS A 7 -20.67 3.34 1.76
C LYS A 7 -19.34 4.07 1.95
N LEU A 8 -18.53 3.61 2.90
CA LEU A 8 -17.21 4.17 3.20
C LEU A 8 -16.29 4.14 1.97
N ALA A 9 -16.15 2.98 1.31
CA ALA A 9 -15.29 2.85 0.14
C ALA A 9 -15.81 3.68 -1.04
N ARG A 10 -17.13 3.76 -1.22
CA ARG A 10 -17.77 4.61 -2.24
C ARG A 10 -17.45 6.09 -2.03
N GLU A 11 -17.57 6.57 -0.79
CA GLU A 11 -17.27 7.96 -0.43
C GLU A 11 -15.78 8.29 -0.58
N LYS A 12 -14.89 7.36 -0.21
CA LYS A 12 -13.44 7.51 -0.46
C LYS A 12 -13.08 7.60 -1.95
N ASN A 13 -13.85 6.94 -2.81
CA ASN A 13 -13.68 7.03 -4.26
C ASN A 13 -14.34 8.29 -4.86
N GLY A 14 -15.00 9.14 -4.05
CA GLY A 14 -15.63 10.37 -4.51
C GLY A 14 -16.86 10.17 -5.41
N ILE A 15 -17.47 8.97 -5.40
CA ILE A 15 -18.61 8.65 -6.27
C ILE A 15 -19.93 8.56 -5.49
N ASN A 16 -21.03 8.87 -6.16
CA ASN A 16 -22.37 8.76 -5.59
C ASN A 16 -22.97 7.35 -5.82
N LYS A 17 -24.11 7.05 -5.18
CA LYS A 17 -24.79 5.74 -5.29
C LYS A 17 -25.16 5.38 -6.74
N ALA A 18 -25.54 6.37 -7.56
CA ALA A 18 -25.92 6.12 -8.95
C ALA A 18 -24.71 5.73 -9.81
N GLU A 19 -23.56 6.38 -9.57
CA GLU A 19 -22.31 6.07 -10.26
C GLU A 19 -21.81 4.67 -9.90
N LEU A 20 -21.84 4.28 -8.63
CA LEU A 20 -21.51 2.90 -8.24
C LEU A 20 -22.45 1.89 -8.93
N ALA A 21 -23.76 2.18 -8.98
CA ALA A 21 -24.74 1.32 -9.65
C ALA A 21 -24.42 1.12 -11.12
N ARG A 22 -24.03 2.19 -11.83
CA ARG A 22 -23.58 2.10 -13.24
C ARG A 22 -22.36 1.21 -13.39
N ARG A 23 -21.33 1.39 -12.54
CA ARG A 23 -20.07 0.61 -12.60
C ARG A 23 -20.28 -0.89 -12.41
N VAL A 24 -21.24 -1.29 -11.58
CA VAL A 24 -21.50 -2.70 -11.29
C VAL A 24 -22.73 -3.26 -12.02
N ALA A 25 -23.29 -2.50 -12.96
CA ALA A 25 -24.46 -2.85 -13.78
C ALA A 25 -25.71 -3.27 -12.96
N VAL A 26 -26.07 -2.46 -11.97
CA VAL A 26 -27.27 -2.66 -11.12
C VAL A 26 -28.08 -1.37 -10.96
N SER A 27 -29.25 -1.47 -10.31
CA SER A 27 -30.06 -0.29 -9.99
C SER A 27 -29.49 0.52 -8.83
N ARG A 28 -29.72 1.84 -8.82
CA ARG A 28 -29.41 2.69 -7.65
C ARG A 28 -30.11 2.20 -6.36
N ALA A 29 -31.31 1.63 -6.49
CA ALA A 29 -32.05 1.07 -5.37
C ALA A 29 -31.32 -0.13 -4.75
N SER A 30 -30.67 -0.97 -5.57
CA SER A 30 -29.83 -2.08 -5.09
C SER A 30 -28.67 -1.57 -4.24
N VAL A 31 -27.98 -0.51 -4.69
CA VAL A 31 -26.89 0.11 -3.92
C VAL A 31 -27.39 0.69 -2.59
N SER A 32 -28.54 1.38 -2.58
CA SER A 32 -29.15 1.85 -1.33
C SER A 32 -29.47 0.69 -0.40
N LEU A 33 -30.13 -0.36 -0.90
CA LEU A 33 -30.45 -1.55 -0.12
C LEU A 33 -29.20 -2.14 0.53
N TRP A 34 -28.09 -2.28 -0.20
CA TRP A 34 -26.85 -2.81 0.35
C TRP A 34 -26.25 -1.92 1.43
N GLU A 35 -26.21 -0.60 1.21
CA GLU A 35 -25.67 0.36 2.18
C GLU A 35 -26.52 0.43 3.46
N ASP A 36 -27.83 0.22 3.34
CA ASP A 36 -28.78 0.26 4.45
C ASP A 36 -28.90 -1.10 5.18
N GLY A 37 -28.08 -2.09 4.82
CA GLY A 37 -27.95 -3.38 5.53
C GLY A 37 -28.70 -4.55 4.90
N GLY A 38 -29.24 -4.38 3.70
CA GLY A 38 -29.88 -5.45 2.94
C GLY A 38 -28.90 -6.44 2.31
N ASN A 39 -29.45 -7.53 1.79
CA ASN A 39 -28.67 -8.65 1.23
C ASN A 39 -27.96 -8.26 -0.08
N ILE A 40 -26.73 -8.76 -0.23
CA ILE A 40 -25.91 -8.64 -1.43
C ILE A 40 -25.37 -10.03 -1.81
N THR A 41 -25.35 -10.34 -3.10
CA THR A 41 -24.83 -11.61 -3.60
C THR A 41 -23.30 -11.59 -3.67
N ILE A 42 -22.67 -12.77 -3.63
CA ILE A 42 -21.22 -12.91 -3.76
C ILE A 42 -20.71 -12.31 -5.08
N ASP A 43 -21.47 -12.46 -6.17
CA ASP A 43 -21.14 -11.86 -7.47
C ASP A 43 -21.10 -10.32 -7.40
N ASN A 44 -22.11 -9.70 -6.77
CA ASN A 44 -22.15 -8.26 -6.58
C ASN A 44 -21.06 -7.77 -5.61
N ILE A 45 -20.70 -8.56 -4.58
CA ILE A 45 -19.57 -8.24 -3.71
C ILE A 45 -18.28 -8.13 -4.53
N ARG A 46 -18.01 -9.07 -5.45
CA ARG A 46 -16.82 -9.02 -6.30
C ARG A 46 -16.82 -7.80 -7.23
N LYS A 47 -17.95 -7.51 -7.88
CA LYS A 47 -18.11 -6.34 -8.76
C LYS A 47 -17.91 -5.03 -8.00
N VAL A 48 -18.50 -4.90 -6.81
CA VAL A 48 -18.35 -3.71 -5.95
C VAL A 48 -16.91 -3.58 -5.46
N ALA A 49 -16.27 -4.67 -5.04
CA ALA A 49 -14.87 -4.68 -4.63
C ALA A 49 -13.96 -4.14 -5.75
N GLN A 50 -14.12 -4.66 -6.96
CA GLN A 50 -13.38 -4.22 -8.14
C GLN A 50 -13.65 -2.74 -8.46
N ALA A 51 -14.92 -2.32 -8.49
CA ALA A 51 -15.32 -0.94 -8.81
C ALA A 51 -14.83 0.09 -7.80
N LEU A 52 -14.62 -0.31 -6.54
CA LEU A 52 -14.18 0.54 -5.43
C LEU A 52 -12.69 0.36 -5.08
N ARG A 53 -11.96 -0.49 -5.81
CA ARG A 53 -10.54 -0.80 -5.59
C ARG A 53 -10.23 -1.29 -4.17
N VAL A 54 -11.07 -2.19 -3.66
CA VAL A 54 -10.90 -2.88 -2.38
C VAL A 54 -11.00 -4.39 -2.58
N THR A 55 -10.64 -5.19 -1.57
CA THR A 55 -10.76 -6.65 -1.66
C THR A 55 -12.19 -7.10 -1.28
N PRO A 56 -12.71 -8.17 -1.89
CA PRO A 56 -13.98 -8.78 -1.47
C PRO A 56 -13.99 -9.15 0.02
N GLN A 57 -12.86 -9.60 0.55
CA GLN A 57 -12.64 -9.96 1.95
C GLN A 57 -12.78 -8.74 2.87
N TRP A 58 -12.25 -7.59 2.45
CA TRP A 58 -12.44 -6.35 3.20
C TRP A 58 -13.91 -5.93 3.21
N LEU A 59 -14.62 -6.02 2.09
CA LEU A 59 -16.06 -5.73 2.06
C LEU A 59 -16.86 -6.69 2.94
N GLN A 60 -16.58 -7.99 2.89
CA GLN A 60 -17.35 -9.02 3.59
C GLN A 60 -17.02 -9.09 5.09
N TYR A 61 -15.75 -9.05 5.44
CA TYR A 61 -15.26 -9.33 6.80
C TYR A 61 -14.58 -8.13 7.46
N GLY A 62 -14.18 -7.10 6.69
CA GLY A 62 -13.38 -5.99 7.20
C GLY A 62 -11.90 -6.31 7.36
N ILE A 63 -11.44 -7.44 6.81
CA ILE A 63 -10.03 -7.84 6.80
C ILE A 63 -9.38 -7.15 5.61
N SER A 64 -8.43 -6.25 5.83
CA SER A 64 -7.59 -5.69 4.77
C SER A 64 -6.34 -6.53 4.60
N ASP A 65 -5.94 -6.76 3.35
CA ASP A 65 -4.61 -7.29 2.98
C ASP A 65 -3.54 -6.19 3.07
N THR A 66 -3.84 -5.06 3.72
CA THR A 66 -2.76 -4.20 4.20
C THR A 66 -2.07 -5.04 5.27
N ASP A 67 -0.97 -5.70 4.89
CA ASP A 67 0.01 -6.17 5.86
C ASP A 67 0.14 -5.04 6.87
N LYS A 68 -0.29 -5.31 8.11
CA LYS A 68 -0.08 -4.34 9.17
C LYS A 68 1.41 -4.11 9.15
N ILE A 69 1.82 -2.90 8.77
CA ILE A 69 3.23 -2.53 8.83
C ILE A 69 3.64 -2.84 10.26
N ASP A 70 4.57 -3.77 10.41
CA ASP A 70 5.16 -4.02 11.71
C ASP A 70 6.05 -2.82 12.00
N VAL A 71 5.47 -1.86 12.73
CA VAL A 71 6.13 -0.60 13.07
C VAL A 71 7.42 -0.86 13.83
N ASN A 72 7.50 -1.95 14.59
CA ASN A 72 8.70 -2.30 15.35
C ASN A 72 9.79 -2.83 14.42
N ASP A 73 9.47 -3.66 13.43
CA ASP A 73 10.43 -4.11 12.44
C ASP A 73 10.89 -2.96 11.52
N LEU A 74 9.98 -2.08 11.09
CA LEU A 74 10.35 -0.88 10.34
C LEU A 74 11.26 0.05 11.16
N ALA A 75 10.97 0.24 12.45
CA ALA A 75 11.83 1.04 13.34
C ALA A 75 13.22 0.40 13.50
N GLN A 76 13.31 -0.94 13.56
CA GLN A 76 14.58 -1.65 13.54
C GLN A 76 15.32 -1.43 12.22
N CYS A 77 14.63 -1.49 11.08
CA CYS A 77 15.23 -1.21 9.78
C CYS A 77 15.82 0.21 9.73
N ILE A 78 15.11 1.23 10.24
CA ILE A 78 15.63 2.59 10.34
C ILE A 78 16.89 2.63 11.22
N THR A 79 16.86 1.97 12.38
CA THR A 79 18.00 1.92 13.30
C THR A 79 19.21 1.29 12.65
N THR A 80 19.03 0.17 11.95
CA THR A 80 20.09 -0.52 11.21
C THR A 80 20.67 0.35 10.11
N VAL A 81 19.82 1.04 9.34
CA VAL A 81 20.28 1.97 8.29
C VAL A 81 21.12 3.10 8.88
N LEU A 82 20.66 3.72 9.95
CA LEU A 82 21.38 4.82 10.59
C LEU A 82 22.71 4.37 11.20
N SER A 83 22.77 3.21 11.86
CA SER A 83 24.02 2.69 12.41
C SER A 83 25.01 2.33 11.31
N THR A 84 24.57 1.67 10.24
CA THR A 84 25.44 1.32 9.12
C THR A 84 25.92 2.58 8.39
N ALA A 85 25.07 3.60 8.25
CA ALA A 85 25.45 4.88 7.65
C ALA A 85 26.54 5.61 8.47
N ASP A 86 26.39 5.63 9.80
CA ASP A 86 27.39 6.20 10.72
C ASP A 86 28.74 5.48 10.61
N GLU A 87 28.72 4.14 10.56
CA GLU A 87 29.93 3.32 10.42
C GLU A 87 30.69 3.56 9.11
N ILE A 88 29.98 3.89 8.01
CA ILE A 88 30.60 4.23 6.72
C ILE A 88 30.79 5.74 6.53
N GLU A 89 30.59 6.53 7.57
CA GLU A 89 30.68 8.00 7.58
C GLU A 89 29.82 8.66 6.48
N LYS A 90 28.64 8.08 6.18
CA LYS A 90 27.71 8.59 5.17
C LYS A 90 26.58 9.36 5.82
N ASP A 91 26.50 10.65 5.50
CA ASP A 91 25.35 11.48 5.86
C ASP A 91 24.17 11.13 4.95
N LEU A 92 23.02 10.86 5.55
CA LEU A 92 21.78 10.53 4.85
C LEU A 92 20.70 11.51 5.29
N SER A 93 20.01 12.10 4.32
CA SER A 93 18.79 12.84 4.61
C SER A 93 17.68 11.94 5.18
N GLN A 94 16.64 12.56 5.72
CA GLN A 94 15.47 11.84 6.24
C GLN A 94 14.79 11.00 5.13
N THR A 95 14.76 11.52 3.90
CA THR A 95 14.15 10.82 2.76
C THR A 95 14.97 9.62 2.34
N GLU A 96 16.30 9.76 2.24
CA GLU A 96 17.21 8.66 1.90
C GLU A 96 17.15 7.55 2.94
N THR A 97 17.19 7.91 4.23
CA THR A 97 17.03 6.97 5.34
C THR A 97 15.71 6.21 5.23
N ALA A 98 14.60 6.92 4.96
CA ALA A 98 13.29 6.31 4.81
C ALA A 98 13.23 5.35 3.62
N ASN A 99 13.79 5.74 2.47
CA ASN A 99 13.81 4.92 1.26
C ASN A 99 14.56 3.59 1.49
N VAL A 100 15.75 3.67 2.10
CA VAL A 100 16.55 2.47 2.39
C VAL A 100 15.85 1.61 3.44
N ALA A 101 15.30 2.20 4.49
CA ALA A 101 14.62 1.47 5.55
C ALA A 101 13.35 0.75 5.05
N VAL A 102 12.57 1.39 4.17
CA VAL A 102 11.41 0.75 3.53
C VAL A 102 11.86 -0.41 2.66
N LYS A 103 12.92 -0.24 1.85
CA LYS A 103 13.46 -1.33 1.04
C LYS A 103 13.91 -2.52 1.89
N LEU A 104 14.61 -2.25 2.99
CA LEU A 104 15.04 -3.29 3.94
C LEU A 104 13.84 -4.01 4.57
N TYR A 105 12.81 -3.26 4.98
CA TYR A 105 11.57 -3.82 5.52
C TYR A 105 10.85 -4.72 4.52
N GLU A 106 10.76 -4.30 3.25
CA GLU A 106 10.15 -5.12 2.20
C GLU A 106 10.94 -6.40 1.89
N GLU A 107 12.26 -6.37 2.03
CA GLU A 107 13.10 -7.54 1.83
C GLU A 107 12.95 -8.52 2.98
N ARG A 108 12.96 -8.03 4.22
CA ARG A 108 12.68 -8.84 5.42
C ARG A 108 11.30 -9.48 5.38
N SER A 109 10.27 -8.74 4.97
CA SER A 109 8.91 -9.28 4.84
C SER A 109 8.81 -10.37 3.76
N ARG A 110 9.72 -10.38 2.79
CA ARG A 110 9.88 -11.44 1.79
C ARG A 110 10.82 -12.58 2.24
N GLY A 111 11.34 -12.53 3.47
CA GLY A 111 12.28 -13.51 4.02
C GLY A 111 13.71 -13.37 3.50
N VAL A 112 14.07 -12.23 2.91
CA VAL A 112 15.42 -11.91 2.47
C VAL A 112 16.14 -11.18 3.61
N GLU A 113 17.14 -11.83 4.20
CA GLU A 113 17.99 -11.23 5.21
C GLU A 113 19.23 -10.61 4.53
N ARG A 114 19.49 -9.33 4.78
CA ARG A 114 20.75 -8.68 4.41
C ARG A 114 21.68 -8.67 5.60
N ASP A 115 22.90 -9.12 5.37
CA ASP A 115 24.01 -8.83 6.27
C ASP A 115 24.43 -7.35 6.19
N HIS A 116 25.27 -6.97 7.14
CA HIS A 116 25.74 -5.60 7.32
C HIS A 116 26.56 -5.10 6.11
N ASP A 117 27.48 -5.92 5.60
CA ASP A 117 28.31 -5.59 4.43
C ASP A 117 27.45 -5.31 3.19
N SER A 118 26.42 -6.12 2.98
CA SER A 118 25.47 -5.97 1.88
C SER A 118 24.65 -4.68 1.98
N LEU A 119 24.34 -4.23 3.21
CA LEU A 119 23.64 -2.96 3.43
C LEU A 119 24.59 -1.77 3.22
N ALA A 120 25.83 -1.85 3.71
CA ALA A 120 26.85 -0.84 3.49
C ALA A 120 27.11 -0.60 2.00
N GLU A 121 27.15 -1.68 1.20
CA GLU A 121 27.30 -1.56 -0.25
C GLU A 121 26.06 -0.99 -0.94
N LEU A 122 24.86 -1.32 -0.43
CA LEU A 122 23.61 -0.77 -0.92
C LEU A 122 23.52 0.74 -0.71
N LEU A 123 23.98 1.23 0.46
CA LEU A 123 23.99 2.65 0.80
C LEU A 123 24.89 3.48 -0.12
N LYS A 124 25.87 2.88 -0.80
CA LYS A 124 26.71 3.56 -1.79
C LYS A 124 26.00 3.76 -3.13
N GLN A 125 24.86 3.10 -3.37
CA GLN A 125 24.16 3.13 -4.65
C GLN A 125 23.19 4.33 -4.74
N PRO A 126 23.40 5.31 -5.65
CA PRO A 126 22.58 6.52 -5.75
C PRO A 126 21.11 6.21 -6.05
N ARG A 127 20.86 5.16 -6.85
CA ARG A 127 19.50 4.72 -7.21
C ARG A 127 18.62 4.39 -6.00
N ILE A 128 19.20 3.90 -4.90
CA ILE A 128 18.45 3.48 -3.70
C ILE A 128 18.15 4.65 -2.77
N LEU A 129 18.93 5.72 -2.88
CA LEU A 129 18.75 6.95 -2.14
C LEU A 129 17.62 7.80 -2.74
N GLY A 130 17.14 7.45 -3.94
CA GLY A 130 16.12 8.22 -4.67
C GLY A 130 16.73 9.28 -5.59
N GLU A 131 18.05 9.23 -5.81
CA GLU A 131 18.73 10.01 -6.83
C GLU A 131 18.52 9.31 -8.18
N GLU A 132 17.40 9.61 -8.85
CA GLU A 132 17.27 9.28 -10.26
C GLU A 132 18.27 10.15 -11.04
N SER A 133 19.17 9.50 -11.79
CA SER A 133 19.95 10.18 -12.82
C SER A 133 18.98 10.83 -13.81
N GLU A 134 18.97 12.16 -13.90
CA GLU A 134 18.21 12.96 -14.87
C GLU A 134 18.56 12.66 -16.36
N HIS A 135 19.27 11.58 -16.66
CA HIS A 135 19.94 11.35 -17.94
C HIS A 135 19.32 10.30 -18.88
N GLU A 136 18.12 9.77 -18.60
CA GLU A 136 17.43 8.83 -19.53
C GLU A 136 16.17 9.41 -20.20
N LEU A 137 15.93 10.73 -20.12
CA LEU A 137 14.75 11.39 -20.73
C LEU A 137 15.02 12.04 -22.11
N TYR A 138 16.19 11.84 -22.71
CA TYR A 138 16.54 12.43 -24.01
C TYR A 138 17.20 11.46 -25.00
N ASP A 139 16.73 10.21 -25.07
CA ASP A 139 17.00 9.39 -26.26
C ASP A 139 15.85 8.42 -26.56
N GLN A 140 14.85 8.91 -27.30
CA GLN A 140 14.09 8.22 -28.35
C GLN A 140 13.07 9.15 -29.04
#